data_AF-A0A955DLN8-F1
#
_entry.id   AF-A0A955DLN8-F1
#
_cell.length_a   1.000
_cell.length_b   1.000
_cell.length_c   1.000
_cell.angle_alpha   90.00
_cell.angle_beta   90.00
_cell.angle_gamma   90.00
#
_symmetry.space_group_name_H-M   'P 1'
#
loop_
_entity.id
_entity.type
_entity.pdbx_description
1 polymer ?
#
loop_
_entity_poly.entity_id
_entity_poly.type
_entity_poly.pdbx_seq_one_letter_code
_entity_poly.pdbx_strand_id
1 'polypeptide(L)'
;MNRTIGVVLVVTTLALWVLTVIAPAGAVAANLVAVEPTQVDAHRLFGVLGATMGWSALVTVLAVLAGWAPGRWLGAMSARRFTPAIVAILLMPAIVPAAILFYAWWQSWPADSAVYRWAVEHEFILILRSATLLLALVGWSWPVVALIVAGETARTSQHRLDLLRLDGASFARRMFDAFRRDARALALAGLLIFVLTAANTTCFDLAFIYTTGNELRAMRELGANLAQLARAAVPGLILIAVLAVALLYVTRLPREQAG
;
A
#
# COMPACT_ATOMS: atom_id res chain seq x y z
N MET A 1 13.35 -29.58 1.38
CA MET A 1 13.05 -28.66 2.50
C MET A 1 12.34 -29.46 3.58
N ASN A 2 12.85 -29.49 4.81
CA ASN A 2 12.43 -30.45 5.84
C ASN A 2 11.03 -30.11 6.37
N ARG A 3 10.09 -31.08 6.41
CA ARG A 3 8.68 -30.87 6.78
C ARG A 3 8.53 -30.18 8.15
N THR A 4 9.45 -30.49 9.06
CA THR A 4 9.53 -29.89 10.40
C THR A 4 9.81 -28.38 10.38
N ILE A 5 10.70 -27.92 9.49
CA ILE A 5 11.02 -26.48 9.36
C ILE A 5 9.80 -25.70 8.87
N GLY A 6 9.06 -26.28 7.92
CA GLY A 6 7.82 -25.67 7.41
C GLY A 6 6.75 -25.52 8.50
N VAL A 7 6.55 -26.56 9.32
CA VAL A 7 5.57 -26.52 10.42
C VAL A 7 5.96 -25.50 11.48
N VAL A 8 7.23 -25.48 11.91
CA VAL A 8 7.71 -24.52 12.91
C VAL A 8 7.53 -23.09 12.43
N LEU A 9 7.85 -22.80 11.16
CA LEU A 9 7.70 -21.46 10.59
C LEU A 9 6.23 -21.02 10.58
N VAL A 10 5.31 -21.88 10.12
CA VAL A 10 3.87 -21.57 10.08
C VAL A 10 3.33 -21.32 11.50
N VAL A 11 3.63 -22.22 12.44
CA VAL A 11 3.13 -22.10 13.83
C VAL A 11 3.68 -20.83 14.47
N THR A 12 4.96 -20.54 14.30
CA THR A 12 5.59 -19.35 14.88
C THR A 12 5.00 -18.06 14.28
N THR A 13 4.82 -18.01 12.96
CA THR A 13 4.20 -16.85 12.30
C THR A 13 2.76 -16.65 12.77
N LEU A 14 1.97 -17.72 12.90
CA LEU A 14 0.59 -17.64 13.40
C LEU A 14 0.56 -17.18 14.85
N ALA A 15 1.41 -17.74 15.71
CA ALA A 15 1.49 -17.36 17.11
C ALA A 15 1.88 -15.88 17.27
N LEU A 16 2.90 -15.42 16.53
CA LEU A 16 3.30 -14.01 16.52
C LEU A 16 2.18 -13.10 16.01
N TRP A 17 1.47 -13.51 14.96
CA TRP A 17 0.36 -12.74 14.43
C TRP A 17 -0.81 -12.64 15.42
N VAL A 18 -1.17 -13.74 16.08
CA VAL A 18 -2.21 -13.74 17.13
C VAL A 18 -1.79 -12.82 18.27
N LEU A 19 -0.54 -12.90 18.73
CA LEU A 19 -0.05 -12.11 19.86
C LEU A 19 0.03 -10.61 19.54
N THR A 20 0.42 -10.25 18.32
CA THR A 20 0.69 -8.84 17.94
C THR A 20 -0.51 -8.14 17.31
N VAL A 21 -1.46 -8.88 16.74
CA VAL A 21 -2.63 -8.32 16.05
C VAL A 21 -3.92 -8.67 16.79
N ILE A 22 -4.18 -9.96 17.02
CA ILE A 22 -5.47 -10.40 17.60
C ILE A 22 -5.58 -10.06 19.08
N ALA A 23 -4.54 -10.26 19.88
CA ALA A 23 -4.63 -9.99 21.32
C ALA A 23 -4.89 -8.49 21.63
N PRO A 24 -4.17 -7.51 21.01
CA PRO A 24 -4.51 -6.10 21.19
C PRO A 24 -5.89 -5.74 20.65
N ALA A 25 -6.27 -6.26 19.48
CA ALA A 25 -7.60 -6.02 18.91
C ALA A 25 -8.72 -6.57 19.81
N GLY A 26 -8.53 -7.77 20.37
CA GLY A 26 -9.44 -8.40 21.32
C GLY A 26 -9.54 -7.64 22.63
N ALA A 27 -8.43 -7.13 23.16
CA ALA A 27 -8.42 -6.27 24.34
C ALA A 27 -9.21 -4.97 24.08
N VAL A 28 -9.03 -4.34 22.92
CA VAL A 28 -9.83 -3.17 22.53
C VAL A 28 -11.31 -3.55 22.42
N ALA A 29 -11.64 -4.65 21.75
CA ALA A 29 -13.02 -5.11 21.58
C ALA A 29 -13.73 -5.41 22.90
N ALA A 30 -13.05 -6.04 23.86
CA ALA A 30 -13.59 -6.31 25.19
C ALA A 30 -13.96 -5.01 25.93
N ASN A 31 -13.18 -3.94 25.77
CA ASN A 31 -13.46 -2.64 26.34
C ASN A 31 -14.66 -1.91 25.68
N LEU A 32 -15.08 -2.33 24.48
CA LEU A 32 -16.20 -1.71 23.76
C LEU A 32 -17.58 -2.16 24.25
N VAL A 33 -17.68 -3.39 24.77
CA VAL A 33 -18.96 -3.99 25.20
C VAL A 33 -19.53 -3.30 26.45
N ALA A 34 -18.71 -2.54 27.19
CA ALA A 34 -19.06 -1.93 28.47
C ALA A 34 -19.65 -0.50 28.38
N VAL A 35 -19.87 0.07 27.19
CA VAL A 35 -20.16 1.51 27.03
C VAL A 35 -21.49 1.75 26.30
N GLU A 36 -22.30 2.68 26.83
CA GLU A 36 -23.61 3.04 26.29
C GLU A 36 -23.56 3.81 24.94
N PRO A 37 -24.60 3.65 24.10
CA PRO A 37 -24.63 4.24 22.77
C PRO A 37 -24.98 5.74 22.76
N THR A 38 -23.98 6.58 22.48
CA THR A 38 -24.16 8.00 22.10
C THR A 38 -24.13 8.22 20.58
N GLN A 39 -24.78 9.27 20.06
CA GLN A 39 -24.90 9.54 18.62
C GLN A 39 -23.59 10.01 17.97
N VAL A 40 -23.37 9.59 16.71
CA VAL A 40 -22.21 9.97 15.87
C VAL A 40 -22.76 10.48 14.53
N ASP A 41 -22.28 11.62 14.04
CA ASP A 41 -22.70 12.21 12.77
C ASP A 41 -22.20 11.39 11.55
N ALA A 42 -23.05 10.52 11.03
CA ALA A 42 -22.71 9.58 9.96
C ALA A 42 -22.35 10.25 8.62
N HIS A 43 -22.93 11.41 8.30
CA HIS A 43 -22.73 12.06 6.99
C HIS A 43 -21.29 12.54 6.76
N ARG A 44 -20.63 13.07 7.80
CA ARG A 44 -19.23 13.52 7.73
C ARG A 44 -18.26 12.34 7.56
N LEU A 45 -18.58 11.20 8.18
CA LEU A 45 -17.76 9.99 8.09
C LEU A 45 -17.68 9.41 6.68
N PHE A 46 -18.80 9.38 5.94
CA PHE A 46 -18.79 8.85 4.56
C PHE A 46 -17.97 9.71 3.59
N GLY A 47 -18.04 11.04 3.71
CA GLY A 47 -17.23 11.94 2.88
C GLY A 47 -15.73 11.74 3.11
N VAL A 48 -15.33 11.63 4.38
CA VAL A 48 -13.93 11.40 4.75
C VAL A 48 -13.46 9.99 4.39
N LEU A 49 -14.32 8.99 4.50
CA LEU A 49 -14.04 7.63 4.02
C LEU A 49 -13.80 7.63 2.51
N GLY A 50 -14.66 8.31 1.75
CA GLY A 50 -14.50 8.46 0.29
C GLY A 50 -13.17 9.14 -0.07
N ALA A 51 -12.79 10.20 0.64
CA ALA A 51 -11.49 10.86 0.44
C ALA A 51 -10.32 9.90 0.74
N THR A 52 -10.40 9.15 1.84
CA THR A 52 -9.38 8.15 2.22
C THR A 52 -9.25 7.09 1.12
N MET A 53 -10.36 6.55 0.64
CA MET A 53 -10.40 5.54 -0.42
C MET A 53 -9.86 6.09 -1.74
N GLY A 54 -10.25 7.31 -2.11
CA GLY A 54 -9.81 7.96 -3.34
C GLY A 54 -8.29 8.15 -3.37
N TRP A 55 -7.72 8.65 -2.27
CA TRP A 55 -6.27 8.81 -2.14
C TRP A 55 -5.53 7.47 -2.13
N SER A 56 -6.02 6.48 -1.39
CA SER A 56 -5.42 5.15 -1.37
C SER A 56 -5.46 4.48 -2.73
N ALA A 57 -6.58 4.59 -3.46
CA ALA A 57 -6.71 4.05 -4.81
C ALA A 57 -5.74 4.73 -5.78
N LEU A 58 -5.66 6.06 -5.73
CA LEU A 58 -4.77 6.84 -6.59
C LEU A 58 -3.30 6.47 -6.35
N VAL A 59 -2.85 6.47 -5.10
CA VAL A 59 -1.48 6.07 -4.72
C VAL A 59 -1.19 4.64 -5.15
N THR A 60 -2.13 3.71 -4.90
CA THR A 60 -2.00 2.32 -5.30
C THR A 60 -1.79 2.17 -6.80
N VAL A 61 -2.64 2.79 -7.63
CA VAL A 61 -2.54 2.68 -9.09
C VAL A 61 -1.18 3.21 -9.55
N LEU A 62 -0.78 4.39 -9.08
CA LEU A 62 0.50 4.99 -9.50
C LEU A 62 1.71 4.21 -9.00
N ALA A 63 1.69 3.72 -7.76
CA ALA A 63 2.76 2.88 -7.22
C ALA A 63 2.86 1.54 -7.96
N VAL A 64 1.72 0.94 -8.34
CA VAL A 64 1.66 -0.28 -9.13
C VAL A 64 2.29 -0.08 -10.51
N LEU A 65 1.91 0.99 -11.20
CA LEU A 65 2.46 1.32 -12.51
C LEU A 65 3.96 1.62 -12.43
N ALA A 66 4.38 2.40 -11.44
CA ALA A 66 5.79 2.76 -11.23
C ALA A 66 6.65 1.56 -10.85
N GLY A 67 6.14 0.64 -10.02
CA GLY A 67 6.90 -0.51 -9.52
C GLY A 67 6.93 -1.72 -10.44
N TRP A 68 6.00 -1.84 -11.38
CA TRP A 68 5.88 -3.03 -12.23
C TRP A 68 7.10 -3.26 -13.12
N ALA A 69 7.52 -2.28 -13.91
CA ALA A 69 8.64 -2.44 -14.84
C ALA A 69 9.99 -2.68 -14.10
N PRO A 70 10.37 -1.88 -13.08
CA PRO A 70 11.55 -2.15 -12.27
C PRO A 70 11.51 -3.53 -11.60
N GLY A 71 10.34 -3.97 -11.11
CA GLY A 71 10.18 -5.28 -10.50
C GLY A 71 10.47 -6.43 -11.46
N ARG A 72 9.96 -6.34 -12.69
CA ARG A 72 10.27 -7.34 -13.73
C ARG A 72 11.75 -7.37 -14.07
N TRP A 73 12.37 -6.21 -14.20
CA TRP A 73 13.82 -6.11 -14.45
C TRP A 73 14.62 -6.75 -13.32
N LEU A 74 14.27 -6.46 -12.08
CA LEU A 74 14.91 -7.02 -10.89
C LEU A 74 14.75 -8.55 -10.83
N GLY A 75 13.55 -9.06 -11.08
CA GLY A 75 13.29 -10.51 -11.12
C GLY A 75 14.08 -11.23 -12.23
N ALA A 76 14.16 -10.63 -13.42
CA ALA A 76 14.96 -11.16 -14.52
C ALA A 76 16.48 -11.16 -14.24
N MET A 77 16.95 -10.26 -13.37
CA MET A 77 18.35 -10.15 -12.95
C MET A 77 18.68 -10.94 -11.68
N SER A 78 17.73 -11.67 -11.11
CA SER A 78 17.86 -12.33 -9.79
C SER A 78 19.08 -13.23 -9.62
N ALA A 79 19.63 -13.79 -10.71
CA ALA A 79 20.85 -14.59 -10.71
C ALA A 79 22.18 -13.79 -10.65
N ARG A 80 22.14 -12.44 -10.68
CA ARG A 80 23.34 -11.59 -10.74
C ARG A 80 23.87 -11.20 -9.35
N ARG A 81 25.20 -11.03 -9.25
CA ARG A 81 25.92 -10.70 -8.01
C ARG A 81 25.49 -9.38 -7.34
N PHE A 82 24.99 -8.41 -8.09
CA PHE A 82 24.61 -7.08 -7.58
C PHE A 82 23.16 -6.97 -7.10
N THR A 83 22.34 -8.01 -7.29
CA THR A 83 20.92 -8.02 -6.90
C THR A 83 20.70 -7.68 -5.42
N PRO A 84 21.49 -8.19 -4.45
CA PRO A 84 21.30 -7.85 -3.04
C PRO A 84 21.48 -6.35 -2.75
N ALA A 85 22.46 -5.69 -3.38
CA ALA A 85 22.70 -4.27 -3.19
C ALA A 85 21.56 -3.42 -3.74
N ILE A 86 21.03 -3.77 -4.92
CA ILE A 86 19.87 -3.09 -5.52
C ILE A 86 18.63 -3.28 -4.64
N VAL A 87 18.39 -4.49 -4.14
CA VAL A 87 17.29 -4.76 -3.19
C VAL A 87 17.44 -3.93 -1.91
N ALA A 88 18.65 -3.83 -1.35
CA ALA A 88 18.90 -3.03 -0.16
C ALA A 88 18.59 -1.53 -0.39
N ILE A 89 19.02 -0.98 -1.53
CA ILE A 89 18.72 0.42 -1.92
C ILE A 89 17.20 0.61 -2.09
N LEU A 90 16.51 -0.33 -2.74
CA LEU A 90 15.05 -0.28 -2.90
C LEU A 90 14.28 -0.37 -1.59
N LEU A 91 14.85 -1.02 -0.57
CA LEU A 91 14.26 -1.10 0.76
C LEU A 91 14.48 0.16 1.61
N MET A 92 15.44 1.04 1.25
CA MET A 92 15.71 2.24 2.05
C MET A 92 14.47 3.13 2.24
N PRO A 93 13.69 3.46 1.19
CA PRO A 93 12.45 4.23 1.36
C PRO A 93 11.46 3.55 2.32
N ALA A 94 11.35 2.21 2.29
CA ALA A 94 10.42 1.48 3.13
C ALA A 94 10.81 1.49 4.62
N ILE A 95 12.11 1.65 4.94
CA ILE A 95 12.61 1.78 6.31
C ILE A 95 12.36 3.18 6.87
N VAL A 96 12.38 4.19 6.01
CA VAL A 96 12.15 5.58 6.42
C VAL A 96 10.63 5.81 6.58
N PRO A 97 10.18 6.42 7.70
CA PRO A 97 8.80 6.83 7.84
C PRO A 97 8.34 7.70 6.66
N ALA A 98 7.19 7.40 6.08
CA ALA A 98 6.66 8.13 4.92
C ALA A 98 6.53 9.65 5.17
N ALA A 99 6.31 10.05 6.43
CA ALA A 99 6.25 11.47 6.83
C ALA A 99 7.58 12.20 6.61
N ILE A 100 8.71 11.52 6.79
CA ILE A 100 10.04 12.08 6.53
C ILE A 100 10.25 12.25 5.02
N LEU A 101 9.81 11.28 4.21
CA LEU A 101 9.85 11.43 2.74
C LEU A 101 9.00 12.60 2.28
N PHE A 102 7.79 12.73 2.83
CA PHE A 102 6.93 13.89 2.54
C PHE A 102 7.62 15.20 2.90
N TYR A 103 8.21 15.29 4.09
CA TYR A 103 8.91 16.49 4.52
C TYR A 103 10.11 16.80 3.61
N ALA A 104 10.93 15.81 3.25
CA ALA A 104 12.06 15.99 2.35
C ALA A 104 11.63 16.50 0.96
N TRP A 105 10.56 15.93 0.40
CA TRP A 105 9.98 16.42 -0.84
C TRP A 105 9.41 17.83 -0.69
N TRP A 106 8.74 18.15 0.42
CA TRP A 106 8.21 19.49 0.68
C TRP A 106 9.33 20.54 0.78
N GLN A 107 10.42 20.21 1.47
CA GLN A 107 11.60 21.09 1.59
C GLN A 107 12.37 21.26 0.26
N SER A 108 12.12 20.40 -0.73
CA SER A 108 12.67 20.58 -2.07
C SER A 108 12.01 21.74 -2.84
N TRP A 109 10.93 22.32 -2.29
CA TRP A 109 10.25 23.52 -2.79
C TRP A 109 10.46 24.70 -1.83
N PRO A 110 11.68 25.24 -1.69
CA PRO A 110 11.94 26.31 -0.73
C PRO A 110 11.16 27.57 -1.14
N ALA A 111 10.89 28.45 -0.16
CA ALA A 111 9.97 29.59 -0.34
C ALA A 111 10.44 30.61 -1.39
N ASP A 112 11.74 30.66 -1.66
CA ASP A 112 12.39 31.48 -2.67
C ASP A 112 12.34 30.87 -4.09
N SER A 113 12.04 29.57 -4.21
CA SER A 113 11.95 28.88 -5.49
C SER A 113 10.84 29.46 -6.38
N ALA A 114 11.09 29.46 -7.69
CA ALA A 114 10.12 29.94 -8.68
C ALA A 114 8.79 29.15 -8.61
N VAL A 115 8.86 27.85 -8.33
CA VAL A 115 7.66 26.99 -8.22
C VAL A 115 6.84 27.36 -6.99
N TYR A 116 7.47 27.60 -5.85
CA TYR A 116 6.76 28.01 -4.64
C TYR A 116 6.10 29.38 -4.82
N ARG A 117 6.84 30.37 -5.36
CA ARG A 117 6.28 31.71 -5.64
C ARG A 117 5.10 31.66 -6.60
N TRP A 118 5.24 30.92 -7.70
CA TRP A 118 4.15 30.72 -8.66
C TRP A 118 2.91 30.10 -7.99
N ALA A 119 3.11 29.11 -7.11
CA ALA A 119 2.01 28.46 -6.38
C ALA A 119 1.35 29.41 -5.36
N VAL A 120 2.10 30.32 -4.72
CA VAL A 120 1.53 31.36 -3.84
C VAL A 120 0.71 32.36 -4.66
N GLU A 121 1.26 32.87 -5.76
CA GLU A 121 0.64 33.88 -6.63
C GLU A 121 -0.70 33.42 -7.21
N HIS A 122 -0.87 32.11 -7.42
CA HIS A 122 -2.08 31.51 -8.00
C HIS A 122 -2.92 30.72 -6.95
N GLU A 123 -2.64 30.87 -5.66
CA GLU A 123 -3.34 30.16 -4.57
C GLU A 123 -3.31 28.62 -4.66
N PHE A 124 -2.32 28.05 -5.35
CA PHE A 124 -2.14 26.61 -5.58
C PHE A 124 -1.31 25.89 -4.52
N ILE A 125 -1.07 26.49 -3.35
CA ILE A 125 -0.26 25.89 -2.29
C ILE A 125 -0.82 24.54 -1.81
N LEU A 126 -2.15 24.41 -1.70
CA LEU A 126 -2.78 23.14 -1.33
C LEU A 126 -2.59 22.07 -2.41
N ILE A 127 -2.61 22.45 -3.69
CA ILE A 127 -2.36 21.55 -4.81
C ILE A 127 -0.90 21.09 -4.80
N LEU A 128 0.04 22.02 -4.63
CA LEU A 128 1.47 21.71 -4.55
C LEU A 128 1.76 20.75 -3.38
N ARG A 129 1.13 20.98 -2.23
CA ARG A 129 1.24 20.12 -1.05
C ARG A 129 0.64 18.73 -1.31
N SER A 130 -0.52 18.66 -1.95
CA SER A 130 -1.17 17.40 -2.34
C SER A 130 -0.35 16.61 -3.37
N ALA A 131 0.27 17.30 -4.33
CA ALA A 131 1.16 16.69 -5.30
C ALA A 131 2.44 16.17 -4.64
N THR A 132 2.99 16.92 -3.68
CA THR A 132 4.15 16.50 -2.87
C THR A 132 3.81 15.26 -2.04
N LEU A 133 2.62 15.20 -1.44
CA LEU A 133 2.11 14.02 -0.75
C LEU A 133 2.03 12.83 -1.69
N LEU A 134 1.45 13.01 -2.87
CA LEU A 134 1.32 11.95 -3.86
C LEU A 134 2.70 11.39 -4.26
N LEU A 135 3.65 12.28 -4.56
CA LEU A 135 5.04 11.91 -4.90
C LEU A 135 5.72 11.14 -3.76
N ALA A 136 5.56 11.61 -2.53
CA ALA A 136 6.15 10.96 -1.37
C ALA A 136 5.55 9.55 -1.14
N LEU A 137 4.23 9.42 -1.18
CA LEU A 137 3.54 8.14 -0.96
C LEU A 137 3.82 7.15 -2.10
N VAL A 138 3.81 7.61 -3.36
CA VAL A 138 4.18 6.77 -4.51
C VAL A 138 5.64 6.36 -4.40
N GLY A 139 6.54 7.32 -4.13
CA GLY A 139 7.98 7.13 -3.92
C GLY A 139 8.32 6.12 -2.83
N TRP A 140 7.53 6.13 -1.75
CA TRP A 140 7.64 5.18 -0.64
C TRP A 140 7.09 3.79 -1.00
N SER A 141 6.05 3.71 -1.83
CA SER A 141 5.26 2.49 -2.07
C SER A 141 5.75 1.66 -3.27
N TRP A 142 6.20 2.30 -4.35
CA TRP A 142 6.59 1.58 -5.58
C TRP A 142 7.70 0.54 -5.38
N PRO A 143 8.68 0.69 -4.46
CA PRO A 143 9.72 -0.33 -4.27
C PRO A 143 9.14 -1.63 -3.70
N VAL A 144 8.13 -1.55 -2.84
CA VAL A 144 7.42 -2.73 -2.32
C VAL A 144 6.74 -3.49 -3.45
N VAL A 145 6.09 -2.77 -4.38
CA VAL A 145 5.51 -3.38 -5.58
C VAL A 145 6.59 -4.06 -6.42
N ALA A 146 7.71 -3.36 -6.67
CA ALA A 146 8.80 -3.89 -7.47
C ALA A 146 9.35 -5.20 -6.87
N LEU A 147 9.51 -5.29 -5.55
CA LEU A 147 9.99 -6.49 -4.87
C LEU A 147 9.00 -7.66 -4.99
N ILE A 148 7.70 -7.40 -4.84
CA ILE A 148 6.65 -8.43 -4.99
C ILE A 148 6.63 -8.97 -6.44
N VAL A 149 6.67 -8.08 -7.43
CA VAL A 149 6.72 -8.45 -8.86
C VAL A 149 8.01 -9.17 -9.20
N ALA A 150 9.14 -8.76 -8.63
CA ALA A 150 10.42 -9.43 -8.83
C ALA A 150 10.40 -10.88 -8.33
N GLY A 151 9.78 -11.13 -7.17
CA GLY A 151 9.61 -12.47 -6.62
C GLY A 151 8.78 -13.39 -7.51
N GLU A 152 7.73 -12.87 -8.15
CA GLU A 152 6.92 -13.64 -9.11
C GLU A 152 7.66 -13.84 -10.43
N THR A 153 8.32 -12.80 -10.94
CA THR A 153 9.08 -12.86 -12.20
C THR A 153 10.24 -13.84 -12.10
N ALA A 154 10.96 -13.87 -10.97
CA ALA A 154 12.09 -14.78 -10.75
C ALA A 154 11.68 -16.27 -10.74
N ARG A 155 10.39 -16.57 -10.52
CA ARG A 155 9.83 -17.94 -10.58
C ARG A 155 9.38 -18.34 -11.98
N THR A 156 9.28 -17.39 -12.91
CA THR A 156 8.80 -17.64 -14.26
C THR A 156 9.95 -18.16 -15.13
N SER A 157 9.69 -19.22 -15.91
CA SER A 157 10.71 -19.79 -16.80
C SER A 157 11.06 -18.82 -17.94
N GLN A 158 12.36 -18.60 -18.17
CA GLN A 158 12.83 -17.78 -19.31
C GLN A 158 12.43 -18.40 -20.66
N HIS A 159 12.26 -19.72 -20.71
CA HIS A 159 11.90 -20.48 -21.90
C HIS A 159 10.62 -19.96 -22.58
N ARG A 160 9.60 -19.55 -21.82
CA ARG A 160 8.34 -19.04 -22.39
C ARG A 160 8.49 -17.65 -23.01
N LEU A 161 9.38 -16.81 -22.48
CA LEU A 161 9.69 -15.51 -23.09
C LEU A 161 10.42 -15.69 -24.42
N ASP A 162 11.25 -16.72 -24.52
CA ASP A 162 11.95 -17.06 -25.75
C ASP A 162 11.00 -17.63 -26.81
N LEU A 163 10.04 -18.47 -26.43
CA LEU A 163 8.97 -18.94 -27.33
C LEU A 163 8.17 -17.78 -27.94
N LEU A 164 7.74 -16.80 -27.14
CA LEU A 164 7.04 -15.61 -27.65
C LEU A 164 7.89 -14.74 -28.59
N ARG A 165 9.22 -14.75 -28.43
CA ARG A 165 10.14 -14.07 -29.35
C ARG A 165 10.30 -14.84 -30.65
N LEU A 166 10.37 -16.16 -30.59
CA LEU A 166 10.43 -17.05 -31.75
C LEU A 166 9.13 -16.98 -32.57
N ASP A 167 7.97 -16.80 -31.92
CA ASP A 167 6.67 -16.59 -32.57
C ASP A 167 6.50 -15.20 -33.21
N GLY A 168 7.53 -14.33 -33.15
CA GLY A 168 7.48 -12.98 -33.73
C GLY A 168 6.50 -12.04 -33.03
N ALA A 169 6.10 -12.31 -31.78
CA ALA A 169 5.14 -11.48 -31.07
C ALA A 169 5.66 -10.04 -30.88
N SER A 170 4.81 -9.05 -31.17
CA SER A 170 5.15 -7.63 -31.01
C SER A 170 5.46 -7.25 -29.56
N PHE A 171 6.20 -6.15 -29.36
CA PHE A 171 6.52 -5.65 -28.02
C PHE A 171 5.28 -5.40 -27.15
N ALA A 172 4.23 -4.80 -27.72
CA ALA A 172 2.98 -4.54 -27.01
C ALA A 172 2.29 -5.84 -26.56
N ARG A 173 2.25 -6.87 -27.42
CA ARG A 173 1.67 -8.17 -27.08
C ARG A 173 2.45 -8.85 -25.95
N ARG A 174 3.78 -8.78 -25.99
CA ARG A 174 4.65 -9.31 -24.92
C ARG A 174 4.45 -8.56 -23.60
N MET A 175 4.26 -7.25 -23.66
CA MET A 175 4.03 -6.39 -22.49
C MET A 175 2.66 -6.66 -21.85
N PHE A 176 1.62 -6.84 -22.67
CA PHE A 176 0.29 -7.19 -22.18
C PHE A 176 0.23 -8.59 -21.58
N ASP A 177 0.87 -9.58 -22.23
CA ASP A 177 1.01 -10.94 -21.68
C ASP A 177 1.81 -10.95 -20.37
N ALA A 178 2.89 -10.19 -20.31
CA ALA A 178 3.63 -9.89 -19.08
C ALA A 178 2.72 -9.35 -17.97
N PHE A 179 1.93 -8.31 -18.27
CA PHE A 179 1.03 -7.69 -17.29
C PHE A 179 -0.03 -8.66 -16.78
N ARG A 180 -0.64 -9.46 -17.67
CA ARG A 180 -1.64 -10.47 -17.30
C ARG A 180 -1.07 -11.55 -16.39
N ARG A 181 0.17 -12.00 -16.65
CA ARG A 181 0.86 -12.97 -15.79
C ARG A 181 1.13 -12.38 -14.40
N ASP A 182 1.60 -11.14 -14.36
CA ASP A 182 1.94 -10.48 -13.10
C ASP A 182 0.69 -9.99 -12.34
N ALA A 183 -0.52 -10.08 -12.92
CA ALA A 183 -1.75 -9.50 -12.38
C ALA A 183 -2.03 -9.89 -10.92
N ARG A 184 -1.69 -11.11 -10.50
CA ARG A 184 -1.84 -11.53 -9.10
C ARG A 184 -0.86 -10.86 -8.16
N ALA A 185 0.41 -10.78 -8.58
CA ALA A 185 1.45 -10.07 -7.84
C ALA A 185 1.11 -8.58 -7.74
N LEU A 186 0.60 -7.98 -8.83
CA LEU A 186 0.14 -6.61 -8.87
C LEU A 186 -1.09 -6.37 -8.00
N ALA A 187 -2.06 -7.29 -7.97
CA ALA A 187 -3.23 -7.20 -7.09
C ALA A 187 -2.85 -7.32 -5.61
N LEU A 188 -1.96 -8.26 -5.27
CA LEU A 188 -1.43 -8.39 -3.91
C LEU A 188 -0.68 -7.13 -3.47
N ALA A 189 0.23 -6.64 -4.32
CA ALA A 189 0.98 -5.43 -4.04
C ALA A 189 0.06 -4.21 -3.93
N GLY A 190 -0.89 -4.07 -4.85
CA GLY A 190 -1.83 -2.96 -4.86
C GLY A 190 -2.71 -2.92 -3.62
N LEU A 191 -3.17 -4.09 -3.15
CA LEU A 191 -3.92 -4.18 -1.91
C LEU A 191 -3.09 -3.79 -0.68
N LEU A 192 -1.85 -4.28 -0.61
CA LEU A 192 -0.94 -3.92 0.47
C LEU A 192 -0.71 -2.41 0.51
N ILE A 193 -0.40 -1.78 -0.64
CA ILE A 193 -0.22 -0.33 -0.74
C ILE A 193 -1.50 0.42 -0.40
N PHE A 194 -2.66 -0.09 -0.79
CA PHE A 194 -3.94 0.55 -0.50
C PHE A 194 -4.16 0.63 1.01
N VAL A 195 -3.96 -0.49 1.71
CA VAL A 195 -4.13 -0.57 3.17
C VAL A 195 -3.08 0.28 3.89
N LEU A 196 -1.82 0.21 3.48
CA LEU A 196 -0.74 1.02 4.08
C LEU A 196 -1.00 2.52 3.89
N THR A 197 -1.48 2.92 2.71
CA THR A 197 -1.83 4.31 2.43
C THR A 197 -3.02 4.73 3.28
N ALA A 198 -4.09 3.94 3.32
CA ALA A 198 -5.29 4.25 4.10
C ALA A 198 -5.00 4.41 5.60
N ALA A 199 -4.00 3.67 6.12
CA ALA A 199 -3.57 3.74 7.50
C ALA A 199 -2.60 4.91 7.80
N ASN A 200 -2.12 5.64 6.78
CA ASN A 200 -1.07 6.65 6.95
C ASN A 200 -1.62 8.02 7.36
N THR A 201 -2.04 8.15 8.61
CA THR A 201 -2.64 9.38 9.15
C THR A 201 -1.69 10.58 9.13
N THR A 202 -0.42 10.37 9.50
CA THR A 202 0.56 11.45 9.67
C THR A 202 0.86 12.18 8.36
N CYS A 203 1.05 11.45 7.25
CA CYS A 203 1.31 12.08 5.96
C CYS A 203 0.12 12.92 5.48
N PHE A 204 -1.11 12.40 5.64
CA PHE A 204 -2.31 13.14 5.27
C PHE A 204 -2.51 14.37 6.15
N ASP A 205 -2.23 14.27 7.46
CA ASP A 205 -2.29 15.40 8.38
C ASP A 205 -1.34 16.53 7.99
N LEU A 206 -0.07 16.19 7.71
CA LEU A 206 0.94 17.15 7.22
C LEU A 206 0.55 17.81 5.89
N ALA A 207 -0.24 17.10 5.08
CA ALA A 207 -0.74 17.59 3.81
C ALA A 207 -2.07 18.38 3.92
N PHE A 208 -2.66 18.49 5.12
CA PHE A 208 -4.00 19.05 5.38
C PHE A 208 -5.12 18.32 4.62
N ILE A 209 -4.99 16.99 4.51
CA ILE A 209 -6.00 16.13 3.90
C ILE A 209 -6.71 15.35 5.00
N TYR A 210 -8.02 15.53 5.12
CA TYR A 210 -8.82 14.85 6.12
C TYR A 210 -9.10 13.41 5.67
N THR A 211 -8.66 12.46 6.49
CA THR A 211 -8.88 11.02 6.30
C THR A 211 -9.56 10.39 7.51
N THR A 212 -10.03 9.16 7.35
CA THR A 212 -10.80 8.46 8.38
C THR A 212 -10.00 8.34 9.66
N GLY A 213 -8.69 8.05 9.56
CA GLY A 213 -7.81 8.02 10.73
C GLY A 213 -7.60 9.39 11.38
N ASN A 214 -7.59 10.48 10.60
CA ASN A 214 -7.50 11.84 11.14
C ASN A 214 -8.75 12.22 11.93
N GLU A 215 -9.93 11.86 11.42
CA GLU A 215 -11.20 12.05 12.14
C GLU A 215 -11.28 11.19 13.41
N LEU A 216 -10.86 9.91 13.35
CA LEU A 216 -10.81 9.06 14.55
C LEU A 216 -9.86 9.63 15.61
N ARG A 217 -8.71 10.18 15.21
CA ARG A 217 -7.78 10.86 16.12
C ARG A 217 -8.41 12.12 16.71
N ALA A 218 -9.02 12.97 15.88
CA ALA A 218 -9.68 14.19 16.33
C ALA A 218 -10.83 13.89 17.31
N MET A 219 -11.64 12.87 17.03
CA MET A 219 -12.68 12.40 17.97
C MET A 219 -12.07 12.01 19.32
N ARG A 220 -10.94 11.29 19.33
CA ARG A 220 -10.27 10.90 20.57
C ARG A 220 -9.78 12.10 21.37
N GLU A 221 -9.22 13.10 20.71
CA GLU A 221 -8.74 14.35 21.32
C GLU A 221 -9.90 15.20 21.88
N LEU A 222 -11.07 15.16 21.23
CA LEU A 222 -12.30 15.79 21.69
C LEU A 222 -13.00 15.02 22.83
N GLY A 223 -12.33 14.01 23.40
CA GLY A 223 -12.84 13.25 24.54
C GLY A 223 -13.79 12.12 24.17
N ALA A 224 -13.85 11.69 22.90
CA ALA A 224 -14.68 10.56 22.51
C ALA A 224 -14.27 9.28 23.25
N ASN A 225 -15.29 8.55 23.71
CA ASN A 225 -15.11 7.27 24.35
C ASN A 225 -14.79 6.17 23.32
N LEU A 226 -14.33 5.01 23.79
CA LEU A 226 -13.89 3.91 22.90
C LEU A 226 -15.02 3.39 22.01
N ALA A 227 -16.27 3.35 22.50
CA ALA A 227 -17.42 2.87 21.73
C ALA A 227 -17.81 3.82 20.59
N GLN A 228 -17.63 5.13 20.76
CA GLN A 228 -17.82 6.11 19.69
C GLN A 228 -16.76 5.90 18.59
N LEU A 229 -15.49 5.75 18.98
CA LEU A 229 -14.39 5.52 18.04
C LEU A 229 -14.57 4.21 17.27
N ALA A 230 -14.96 3.14 17.95
CA ALA A 230 -15.19 1.86 17.29
C ALA A 230 -16.34 1.92 16.29
N ARG A 231 -17.46 2.57 16.65
CA ARG A 231 -18.58 2.76 15.72
C ARG A 231 -18.20 3.61 14.52
N ALA A 232 -17.44 4.68 14.74
CA ALA A 232 -16.90 5.50 13.65
C ALA A 232 -15.91 4.71 12.76
N ALA A 233 -15.22 3.71 13.30
CA ALA A 233 -14.29 2.86 12.57
C ALA A 233 -14.97 1.70 11.79
N VAL A 234 -16.22 1.34 12.11
CA VAL A 234 -16.94 0.21 11.48
C VAL A 234 -16.89 0.25 9.94
N PRO A 235 -17.17 1.38 9.26
CA PRO A 235 -17.11 1.43 7.80
C PRO A 235 -15.72 1.07 7.25
N GLY A 236 -14.66 1.52 7.92
CA GLY A 236 -13.28 1.17 7.57
C GLY A 236 -12.97 -0.30 7.82
N LEU A 237 -13.48 -0.88 8.91
CA LEU A 237 -13.32 -2.31 9.21
C LEU A 237 -14.04 -3.20 8.19
N ILE A 238 -15.25 -2.84 7.79
CA ILE A 238 -16.00 -3.54 6.72
C ILE A 238 -15.21 -3.51 5.42
N LEU A 239 -14.67 -2.34 5.05
CA LEU A 239 -13.83 -2.20 3.86
C LEU A 239 -12.60 -3.12 3.91
N ILE A 240 -11.87 -3.12 5.03
CA ILE A 240 -10.70 -4.00 5.21
C ILE A 240 -11.10 -5.47 5.08
N ALA A 241 -12.23 -5.88 5.65
CA ALA A 241 -12.73 -7.25 5.52
C ALA A 241 -13.04 -7.62 4.06
N VAL A 242 -13.72 -6.73 3.32
CA VAL A 242 -14.00 -6.92 1.88
C VAL A 242 -12.71 -7.04 1.09
N LEU A 243 -11.73 -6.18 1.35
CA LEU A 243 -10.42 -6.18 0.70
C LEU A 243 -9.64 -7.48 1.00
N ALA A 244 -9.69 -7.96 2.24
CA ALA A 244 -9.08 -9.23 2.64
C ALA A 244 -9.72 -10.43 1.93
N VAL A 245 -11.06 -10.46 1.81
CA VAL A 245 -11.77 -11.51 1.06
C VAL A 245 -11.41 -11.46 -0.43
N ALA A 246 -11.36 -10.26 -1.02
CA ALA A 246 -10.92 -10.09 -2.41
C ALA A 246 -9.50 -10.64 -2.62
N LEU A 247 -8.59 -10.43 -1.67
CA LEU A 247 -7.24 -11.00 -1.73
C LEU A 247 -7.24 -12.54 -1.71
N LEU A 248 -8.01 -13.12 -0.80
CA LEU A 248 -8.14 -14.58 -0.69
C LEU A 248 -8.69 -15.17 -1.99
N TYR A 249 -9.63 -14.47 -2.62
CA TYR A 249 -10.16 -14.88 -3.91
C TYR A 249 -9.09 -14.83 -5.01
N VAL A 250 -8.38 -13.70 -5.14
CA VAL A 250 -7.34 -13.51 -6.16
C VAL A 250 -6.19 -14.50 -6.02
N THR A 251 -5.79 -14.81 -4.79
CA THR A 251 -4.71 -15.77 -4.50
C THR A 251 -5.11 -17.23 -4.73
N ARG A 252 -6.40 -17.56 -4.67
CA ARG A 252 -6.95 -18.91 -4.90
C ARG A 252 -7.26 -19.24 -6.35
N LEU A 253 -7.24 -18.26 -7.26
CA LEU A 253 -7.46 -18.54 -8.68
C LEU A 253 -6.43 -19.59 -9.16
N PRO A 254 -6.86 -20.64 -9.88
CA PRO A 254 -5.95 -21.70 -10.35
C PRO A 254 -4.79 -21.05 -11.09
N ARG A 255 -3.53 -21.30 -10.69
CA ARG A 255 -2.41 -20.95 -11.58
C ARG A 255 -2.73 -21.63 -12.89
N GLU A 256 -2.95 -20.88 -13.96
CA GLU A 256 -3.00 -21.51 -15.28
C GLU A 256 -1.70 -22.29 -15.37
N GLN A 257 -1.82 -23.62 -15.32
CA GLN A 257 -0.71 -24.53 -15.48
C GLN A 257 -0.32 -24.36 -16.93
N ALA A 258 0.56 -23.40 -17.17
CA ALA A 258 1.17 -23.20 -18.45
C ALA A 258 2.11 -24.39 -18.66
N GLY A 259 1.63 -25.33 -19.49
CA GLY A 259 2.52 -26.18 -20.27
C GLY A 259 3.47 -25.34 -21.11
#